data_AF-A0A397U347-F1
#
_entry.id   AF-A0A397U347-F1
#
_cell.length_a   1.000
_cell.length_b   1.000
_cell.length_c   1.000
_cell.angle_alpha   90.00
_cell.angle_beta   90.00
_cell.angle_gamma   90.00
#
_symmetry.space_group_name_H-M   'P 1'
#
loop_
_entity.id
_entity.type
_entity.pdbx_description
1 polymer ?
#
loop_
_entity_poly.entity_id
_entity_poly.type
_entity_poly.pdbx_seq_one_letter_code
_entity_poly.pdbx_strand_id
1 'polypeptide(L)'
;MAKHGLIIEASTGAQSHEKHEKNRIVKWRSYINKETYTEQYIPEHIRWLLAFKAYMDAVLVLYENREQELNAYRDHINELCIKHDFLAVLGYDEDQRIALIMNRDITLLDRNIEAEGKNFDAFTAKRPRNEGWRPGWADTTWYNGKEICLNWNKKSCPEDKACSRVHACIVCKKLGHREKTCYRKGYKNKYNARRNNSPKSEQ
;
A
#
# COMPACT_ATOMS: atom_id res chain seq x y z
N MET A 1 -14.08 -71.92 18.06
CA MET A 1 -14.38 -71.00 19.18
C MET A 1 -13.03 -70.59 19.77
N ALA A 2 -12.57 -69.35 19.88
CA ALA A 2 -13.18 -68.02 19.81
C ALA A 2 -12.14 -67.01 19.26
N LYS A 3 -12.61 -65.91 18.65
CA LYS A 3 -11.81 -64.73 18.28
C LYS A 3 -11.95 -63.71 19.43
N HIS A 4 -10.85 -63.32 20.08
CA HIS A 4 -10.68 -62.16 20.94
C HIS A 4 -9.25 -61.67 20.70
N GLY A 5 -8.91 -60.40 20.56
CA GLY A 5 -9.64 -59.16 20.47
C GLY A 5 -8.58 -58.12 20.07
N LEU A 6 -8.83 -57.38 19.01
CA LEU A 6 -8.09 -56.17 18.65
C LEU A 6 -8.94 -54.98 19.08
N ILE A 7 -8.31 -53.81 19.21
CA ILE A 7 -8.84 -52.46 19.51
C ILE A 7 -8.50 -52.02 20.94
N ILE A 8 -7.34 -51.38 21.13
CA ILE A 8 -7.21 -50.13 21.92
C ILE A 8 -5.96 -49.36 21.44
N GLU A 9 -5.94 -48.73 20.26
CA GLU A 9 -4.97 -47.65 19.97
C GLU A 9 -5.56 -46.66 18.95
N ALA A 10 -6.58 -45.89 19.35
CA ALA A 10 -7.10 -44.78 18.53
C ALA A 10 -7.61 -43.56 19.33
N SER A 11 -7.45 -43.55 20.66
CA SER A 11 -8.07 -42.50 21.51
C SER A 11 -7.13 -41.37 21.93
N THR A 12 -5.80 -41.54 21.81
CA THR A 12 -4.81 -40.57 22.29
C THR A 12 -4.43 -39.49 21.27
N GLY A 13 -4.57 -39.75 19.97
CA GLY A 13 -4.23 -38.78 18.90
C GLY A 13 -5.29 -37.68 18.70
N ALA A 14 -6.58 -38.00 18.89
CA ALA A 14 -7.66 -37.03 18.71
C ALA A 14 -7.69 -35.97 19.83
N GLN A 15 -7.36 -36.37 21.07
CA GLN A 15 -7.33 -35.46 22.22
C GLN A 15 -6.14 -34.48 22.19
N SER A 16 -5.01 -34.85 21.58
CA SER A 16 -3.85 -33.95 21.47
C SER A 16 -4.05 -32.88 20.38
N HIS A 17 -4.68 -33.24 19.26
CA HIS A 17 -5.02 -32.31 18.18
C HIS A 17 -6.06 -31.27 18.64
N GLU A 18 -7.13 -31.71 19.31
CA GLU A 18 -8.18 -30.82 19.82
C GLU A 18 -7.66 -29.85 20.90
N LYS A 19 -6.70 -30.28 21.72
CA LYS A 19 -6.06 -29.45 22.75
C LYS A 19 -5.10 -28.42 22.13
N HIS A 20 -4.43 -28.77 21.03
CA HIS A 20 -3.59 -27.87 20.26
C HIS A 20 -4.42 -26.81 19.51
N GLU A 21 -5.56 -27.21 18.93
CA GLU A 21 -6.54 -26.34 18.27
C GLU A 21 -7.15 -25.31 19.23
N LYS A 22 -7.62 -25.78 20.40
CA LYS A 22 -8.17 -24.90 21.46
C LYS A 22 -7.13 -23.92 21.97
N ASN A 23 -5.86 -24.34 22.11
CA ASN A 23 -4.77 -23.45 22.50
C ASN A 23 -4.45 -22.39 21.43
N ARG A 24 -4.56 -22.70 20.13
CA ARG A 24 -4.43 -21.70 19.06
C ARG A 24 -5.56 -20.68 19.12
N ILE A 25 -6.82 -21.13 19.28
CA ILE A 25 -8.00 -20.23 19.36
C ILE A 25 -7.95 -19.31 20.59
N VAL A 26 -7.51 -19.84 21.75
CA VAL A 26 -7.34 -19.03 22.97
C VAL A 26 -6.19 -18.02 22.80
N LYS A 27 -5.11 -18.40 22.12
CA LYS A 27 -4.01 -17.48 21.78
C LYS A 27 -4.48 -16.38 20.81
N TRP A 28 -5.31 -16.70 19.82
CA TRP A 28 -5.93 -15.71 18.91
C TRP A 28 -6.85 -14.73 19.64
N ARG A 29 -7.72 -15.21 20.55
CA ARG A 29 -8.54 -14.33 21.41
C ARG A 29 -7.67 -13.45 22.30
N SER A 30 -6.52 -13.95 22.77
CA SER A 30 -5.56 -13.16 23.53
C SER A 30 -4.84 -12.11 22.67
N TYR A 31 -4.60 -12.34 21.38
CA TYR A 31 -4.07 -11.30 20.47
C TYR A 31 -5.11 -10.23 20.14
N ILE A 32 -6.40 -10.59 20.09
CA ILE A 32 -7.50 -9.65 19.87
C ILE A 32 -7.83 -8.84 21.13
N ASN A 33 -7.67 -9.41 22.33
CA ASN A 33 -8.05 -8.76 23.60
C ASN A 33 -6.90 -8.17 24.46
N LYS A 34 -5.61 -8.39 24.13
CA LYS A 34 -4.50 -7.85 24.97
C LYS A 34 -4.02 -6.46 24.62
N GLU A 35 -4.62 -5.79 23.64
CA GLU A 35 -4.35 -4.38 23.40
C GLU A 35 -5.60 -3.58 23.69
N THR A 36 -5.81 -3.27 24.97
CA THR A 36 -6.48 -2.03 25.37
C THR A 36 -5.62 -0.84 24.93
N TYR A 37 -5.49 -0.68 23.62
CA TYR A 37 -4.99 0.55 23.02
C TYR A 37 -6.19 1.49 22.95
N THR A 38 -6.02 2.64 23.58
CA THR A 38 -6.79 3.87 23.35
C THR A 38 -7.32 3.91 21.92
N GLU A 39 -8.61 4.19 21.75
CA GLU A 39 -9.41 4.41 20.53
C GLU A 39 -8.63 4.92 19.28
N GLN A 40 -7.66 4.14 18.81
CA GLN A 40 -6.71 4.53 17.78
C GLN A 40 -7.32 4.06 16.47
N TYR A 41 -7.64 5.02 15.62
CA TYR A 41 -8.17 4.78 14.29
C TYR A 41 -7.25 3.82 13.53
N ILE A 42 -7.64 2.54 13.42
CA ILE A 42 -6.96 1.56 12.58
C ILE A 42 -7.40 1.82 11.14
N PRO A 43 -6.48 2.16 10.22
CA PRO A 43 -6.83 2.37 8.81
C PRO A 43 -7.52 1.14 8.21
N GLU A 44 -8.48 1.36 7.32
CA GLU A 44 -9.30 0.28 6.73
C GLU A 44 -8.46 -0.78 6.01
N HIS A 45 -7.39 -0.38 5.31
CA HIS A 45 -6.46 -1.32 4.66
C HIS A 45 -5.75 -2.24 5.66
N ILE A 46 -5.42 -1.76 6.86
CA ILE A 46 -4.82 -2.58 7.92
C ILE A 46 -5.84 -3.59 8.43
N ARG A 47 -7.10 -3.19 8.59
CA ARG A 47 -8.18 -4.11 8.99
C ARG A 47 -8.35 -5.24 7.97
N TRP A 48 -8.32 -4.91 6.68
CA TRP A 48 -8.38 -5.92 5.62
C TRP A 48 -7.17 -6.86 5.64
N LEU A 49 -5.94 -6.36 5.81
CA LEU A 49 -4.75 -7.20 5.93
C LEU A 49 -4.84 -8.18 7.11
N LEU A 50 -5.35 -7.73 8.25
CA LEU A 50 -5.55 -8.58 9.43
C LEU A 50 -6.62 -9.65 9.18
N ALA A 51 -7.75 -9.26 8.59
CA ALA A 51 -8.84 -10.18 8.25
C ALA A 51 -8.40 -11.21 7.19
N PHE A 52 -7.69 -10.77 6.15
CA PHE A 52 -7.18 -11.65 5.10
C PHE A 52 -6.14 -12.62 5.63
N LYS A 53 -5.24 -12.18 6.53
CA LYS A 53 -4.30 -13.07 7.21
C LYS A 53 -5.03 -14.16 8.01
N ALA A 54 -6.05 -13.80 8.78
CA ALA A 54 -6.84 -14.78 9.53
C ALA A 54 -7.55 -15.78 8.59
N TYR A 55 -8.05 -15.31 7.45
CA TYR A 55 -8.59 -16.16 6.40
C TYR A 55 -7.53 -17.10 5.80
N MET A 56 -6.35 -16.59 5.44
CA MET A 56 -5.23 -17.41 4.95
C MET A 56 -4.85 -18.49 5.96
N ASP A 57 -4.67 -18.12 7.22
CA ASP A 57 -4.30 -19.06 8.29
C ASP A 57 -5.32 -20.19 8.44
N ALA A 58 -6.61 -19.91 8.20
CA ALA A 58 -7.67 -20.92 8.21
C ALA A 58 -7.69 -21.77 6.94
N VAL A 59 -7.54 -21.17 5.76
CA VAL A 59 -7.53 -21.90 4.48
C VAL A 59 -6.33 -22.82 4.38
N LEU A 60 -5.15 -22.38 4.82
CA LEU A 60 -3.93 -23.18 4.74
C LEU A 60 -3.92 -24.38 5.68
N VAL A 61 -4.76 -24.38 6.74
CA VAL A 61 -4.99 -25.58 7.55
C VAL A 61 -5.72 -26.66 6.75
N LEU A 62 -6.58 -26.28 5.81
CA LEU A 62 -7.36 -27.21 4.99
C LEU A 62 -6.69 -27.51 3.63
N TYR A 63 -5.96 -26.55 3.09
CA TYR A 63 -5.41 -26.55 1.74
C TYR A 63 -4.01 -25.92 1.71
N GLU A 64 -3.02 -26.66 2.23
CA GLU A 64 -1.63 -26.20 2.34
C GLU A 64 -1.03 -25.76 0.99
N ASN A 65 -1.44 -26.40 -0.11
CA ASN A 65 -0.97 -26.10 -1.47
C ASN A 65 -1.43 -24.75 -2.03
N ARG A 66 -2.32 -24.02 -1.33
CA ARG A 66 -2.83 -22.70 -1.78
C ARG A 66 -2.00 -21.51 -1.29
N GLU A 67 -0.91 -21.74 -0.56
CA GLU A 67 -0.09 -20.65 0.01
C GLU A 67 0.41 -19.66 -1.05
N GLN A 68 0.91 -20.16 -2.18
CA GLN A 68 1.41 -19.31 -3.25
C GLN A 68 0.30 -18.46 -3.87
N GLU A 69 -0.88 -19.05 -4.13
CA GLU A 69 -2.05 -18.37 -4.66
C GLU A 69 -2.48 -17.22 -3.75
N LEU A 70 -2.63 -17.50 -2.45
CA LEU A 70 -3.11 -16.54 -1.46
C LEU A 70 -2.11 -15.40 -1.23
N ASN A 71 -0.80 -15.70 -1.20
CA ASN A 71 0.23 -14.67 -1.12
C ASN A 71 0.23 -13.78 -2.38
N ALA A 72 0.15 -14.38 -3.57
CA ALA A 72 0.06 -13.62 -4.81
C ALA A 72 -1.19 -12.73 -4.87
N TYR A 73 -2.33 -13.22 -4.37
CA TYR A 73 -3.55 -12.42 -4.29
C TYR A 73 -3.44 -11.27 -3.30
N ARG A 74 -2.83 -11.50 -2.11
CA ARG A 74 -2.54 -10.43 -1.15
C ARG A 74 -1.70 -9.33 -1.79
N ASP A 75 -0.66 -9.71 -2.51
CA ASP A 75 0.27 -8.79 -3.12
C ASP A 75 -0.42 -8.02 -4.27
N HIS A 76 -1.27 -8.69 -5.06
CA HIS A 76 -2.13 -8.05 -6.07
C HIS A 76 -3.07 -6.99 -5.46
N ILE A 77 -3.77 -7.30 -4.37
CA ILE A 77 -4.62 -6.33 -3.67
C ILE A 77 -3.80 -5.14 -3.14
N ASN A 78 -2.60 -5.39 -2.60
CA ASN A 78 -1.70 -4.32 -2.15
C ASN A 78 -1.30 -3.41 -3.31
N GLU A 79 -0.97 -3.97 -4.48
CA GLU A 79 -0.68 -3.19 -5.69
C GLU A 79 -1.89 -2.36 -6.15
N LEU A 80 -3.09 -2.93 -6.11
CA LEU A 80 -4.32 -2.20 -6.42
C LEU A 80 -4.55 -1.05 -5.43
N CYS A 81 -4.26 -1.25 -4.14
CA CYS A 81 -4.35 -0.21 -3.13
C CYS A 81 -3.38 0.96 -3.36
N ILE A 82 -2.27 0.77 -4.09
CA ILE A 82 -1.38 1.87 -4.49
C ILE A 82 -2.03 2.71 -5.61
N LYS A 83 -2.72 2.03 -6.54
CA LYS A 83 -3.27 2.63 -7.77
C LYS A 83 -4.69 3.17 -7.60
N HIS A 84 -5.48 2.64 -6.66
CA HIS A 84 -6.90 2.91 -6.51
C HIS A 84 -7.29 3.22 -5.07
N ASP A 85 -8.44 3.88 -4.90
CA ASP A 85 -9.06 4.09 -3.60
C ASP A 85 -9.37 2.75 -2.91
N PHE A 86 -9.18 2.70 -1.59
CA PHE A 86 -9.30 1.45 -0.86
C PHE A 86 -10.73 0.89 -0.90
N LEU A 87 -11.76 1.73 -0.91
CA LEU A 87 -13.15 1.26 -0.98
C LEU A 87 -13.46 0.59 -2.32
N ALA A 88 -12.88 1.09 -3.41
CA ALA A 88 -12.99 0.47 -4.73
C ALA A 88 -12.28 -0.89 -4.78
N VAL A 89 -11.09 -0.99 -4.18
CA VAL A 89 -10.36 -2.26 -4.07
C VAL A 89 -11.11 -3.26 -3.20
N LEU A 90 -11.78 -2.80 -2.14
CA LEU A 90 -12.61 -3.65 -1.29
C LEU A 90 -13.82 -4.22 -2.05
N GLY A 91 -14.51 -3.40 -2.86
CA GLY A 91 -15.59 -3.87 -3.72
C GLY A 91 -15.12 -4.89 -4.77
N TYR A 92 -13.91 -4.70 -5.31
CA TYR A 92 -13.28 -5.68 -6.20
C TYR A 92 -12.97 -7.01 -5.48
N ASP A 93 -12.41 -6.99 -4.26
CA ASP A 93 -12.14 -8.19 -3.46
C ASP A 93 -13.43 -8.95 -3.14
N GLU A 94 -14.52 -8.23 -2.82
CA GLU A 94 -15.83 -8.83 -2.60
C GLU A 94 -16.36 -9.51 -3.86
N ASP A 95 -16.39 -8.81 -5.01
CA ASP A 95 -16.87 -9.36 -6.28
C ASP A 95 -16.02 -10.58 -6.72
N GLN A 96 -14.70 -10.56 -6.49
CA GLN A 96 -13.82 -11.69 -6.78
C GLN A 96 -14.13 -12.91 -5.90
N ARG A 97 -14.36 -12.70 -4.60
CA ARG A 97 -14.72 -13.81 -3.70
C ARG A 97 -16.10 -14.37 -4.02
N ILE A 98 -17.06 -13.53 -4.42
CA ILE A 98 -18.37 -13.99 -4.89
C ILE A 98 -18.21 -14.86 -6.14
N ALA A 99 -17.42 -14.39 -7.12
CA ALA A 99 -17.16 -15.16 -8.33
C ALA A 99 -16.55 -16.53 -8.00
N LEU A 100 -15.54 -16.57 -7.11
CA LEU A 100 -14.90 -17.82 -6.66
C LEU A 100 -15.90 -18.81 -6.03
N ILE A 101 -16.90 -18.32 -5.29
CA ILE A 101 -17.93 -19.18 -4.69
C ILE A 101 -18.90 -19.68 -5.76
N MET A 102 -19.23 -18.85 -6.74
CA MET A 102 -20.17 -19.19 -7.82
C MET A 102 -19.55 -20.13 -8.86
N ASN A 103 -18.24 -20.08 -9.08
CA ASN A 103 -17.54 -20.89 -10.06
C ASN A 103 -16.32 -21.56 -9.43
N ARG A 104 -16.36 -22.89 -9.31
CA ARG A 104 -15.29 -23.68 -8.70
C ARG A 104 -14.06 -23.87 -9.59
N ASP A 105 -14.16 -23.51 -10.87
CA ASP A 105 -13.09 -23.68 -11.84
C ASP A 105 -12.17 -22.45 -11.93
N ILE A 106 -12.46 -21.40 -11.17
CA ILE A 106 -11.62 -20.20 -11.07
C ILE A 106 -10.88 -20.14 -9.73
N THR A 107 -9.82 -19.36 -9.72
CA THR A 107 -8.93 -19.08 -8.59
C THR A 107 -8.98 -17.58 -8.26
N LEU A 108 -8.41 -17.18 -7.12
CA LEU A 108 -8.31 -15.76 -6.77
C LEU A 108 -7.41 -14.96 -7.71
N LEU A 109 -6.56 -15.63 -8.48
CA LEU A 109 -5.66 -15.00 -9.45
C LEU A 109 -6.28 -14.85 -10.83
N ASP A 110 -7.41 -15.50 -11.10
CA ASP A 110 -8.06 -15.39 -12.38
C ASP A 110 -8.62 -13.98 -12.58
N ARG A 111 -8.37 -13.46 -13.77
CA ARG A 111 -8.72 -12.09 -14.11
C ARG A 111 -10.23 -11.97 -14.29
N ASN A 112 -10.88 -11.20 -13.43
CA ASN A 112 -12.30 -10.92 -13.51
C ASN A 112 -12.55 -9.53 -14.12
N ILE A 113 -12.76 -9.50 -15.43
CA ILE A 113 -12.97 -8.27 -16.20
C ILE A 113 -14.24 -7.53 -15.75
N GLU A 114 -15.29 -8.26 -15.36
CA GLU A 114 -16.53 -7.67 -14.88
C GLU A 114 -16.33 -6.95 -13.55
N ALA A 115 -15.64 -7.60 -12.60
CA ALA A 115 -15.28 -6.98 -11.32
C ALA A 115 -14.32 -5.79 -11.51
N GLU A 116 -13.34 -5.90 -12.41
CA GLU A 116 -12.45 -4.77 -12.74
C GLU A 116 -13.23 -3.59 -13.29
N GLY A 117 -14.08 -3.81 -14.30
CA GLY A 117 -14.84 -2.74 -14.95
C GLY A 117 -15.89 -2.08 -14.05
N LYS A 118 -16.42 -2.83 -13.07
CA LYS A 118 -17.40 -2.32 -12.10
C LYS A 118 -16.74 -1.47 -11.00
N ASN A 119 -15.55 -1.85 -10.54
CA ASN A 119 -14.92 -1.23 -9.37
C ASN A 119 -13.83 -0.21 -9.73
N PHE A 120 -13.18 -0.35 -10.90
CA PHE A 120 -12.08 0.51 -11.31
C PHE A 120 -12.50 1.44 -12.46
N ASP A 121 -12.57 2.73 -12.14
CA ASP A 121 -12.83 3.80 -13.10
C ASP A 121 -11.83 4.95 -12.92
N ALA A 122 -11.97 6.00 -13.74
CA ALA A 122 -11.09 7.18 -13.67
C ALA A 122 -11.24 7.97 -12.35
N PHE A 123 -12.32 7.78 -11.60
CA PHE A 123 -12.59 8.45 -10.32
C PHE A 123 -12.02 7.67 -9.14
N THR A 124 -12.01 6.34 -9.20
CA THR A 124 -11.42 5.47 -8.18
C THR A 124 -9.92 5.33 -8.33
N ALA A 125 -9.36 5.62 -9.52
CA ALA A 125 -7.92 5.76 -9.69
C ALA A 125 -7.38 6.85 -8.74
N LYS A 126 -6.46 6.46 -7.86
CA LYS A 126 -5.69 7.41 -7.08
C LYS A 126 -4.91 8.24 -8.08
N ARG A 127 -5.28 9.52 -8.18
CA ARG A 127 -4.38 10.49 -8.81
C ARG A 127 -3.06 10.35 -8.08
N PRO A 128 -1.92 10.22 -8.79
CA PRO A 128 -0.65 10.36 -8.12
C PRO A 128 -0.77 11.67 -7.35
N ARG A 129 -0.65 11.60 -6.01
CA ARG A 129 -0.50 12.83 -5.24
C ARG A 129 0.63 13.53 -5.97
N ASN A 130 0.34 14.68 -6.55
CA ASN A 130 1.38 15.63 -6.89
C ASN A 130 1.95 16.12 -5.55
N GLU A 131 2.55 15.22 -4.78
CA GLU A 131 3.66 15.51 -3.89
C GLU A 131 4.69 16.10 -4.82
N GLY A 132 4.61 17.43 -4.91
CA GLY A 132 4.79 18.15 -6.17
C GLY A 132 5.99 17.62 -6.91
N TRP A 133 5.77 17.21 -8.16
CA TRP A 133 6.80 16.85 -9.13
C TRP A 133 7.88 17.94 -9.07
N ARG A 134 8.84 17.74 -8.17
CA ARG A 134 10.03 18.52 -8.04
C ARG A 134 11.02 17.67 -8.76
N PRO A 135 11.32 18.01 -10.02
CA PRO A 135 12.38 17.29 -10.68
C PRO A 135 13.64 17.41 -9.81
N GLY A 136 14.34 16.30 -9.61
CA GLY A 136 15.42 16.11 -8.62
C GLY A 136 16.64 17.02 -8.74
N TRP A 137 16.55 18.08 -9.56
CA TRP A 137 17.57 19.13 -9.73
C TRP A 137 17.33 20.38 -8.86
N ALA A 138 16.20 20.49 -8.17
CA ALA A 138 15.95 21.62 -7.27
C ALA A 138 16.49 21.30 -5.88
N ASP A 139 17.82 21.25 -5.76
CA ASP A 139 18.52 21.19 -4.47
C ASP A 139 18.01 22.31 -3.56
N THR A 140 17.29 21.89 -2.51
CA THR A 140 16.70 22.79 -1.51
C THR A 140 17.68 23.16 -0.41
N THR A 141 18.90 22.63 -0.46
CA THR A 141 19.93 22.88 0.54
C THR A 141 20.56 24.25 0.32
N TRP A 142 20.59 25.05 1.37
CA TRP A 142 21.33 26.29 1.46
C TRP A 142 22.80 26.02 1.79
N TYR A 143 23.68 27.02 1.58
CA TYR A 143 25.12 26.89 1.78
C TYR A 143 25.55 26.40 3.18
N ASN A 144 24.72 26.60 4.19
CA ASN A 144 24.99 26.20 5.58
C ASN A 144 24.22 24.92 6.00
N GLY A 145 23.76 24.10 5.04
CA GLY A 145 22.96 22.90 5.32
C GLY A 145 21.50 23.16 5.70
N LYS A 146 21.09 24.41 5.88
CA LYS A 146 19.68 24.77 6.13
C LYS A 146 18.83 24.57 4.88
N GLU A 147 17.58 24.21 5.04
CA GLU A 147 16.65 24.11 3.92
C GLU A 147 16.11 25.48 3.48
N ILE A 148 15.93 25.65 2.17
CA ILE A 148 15.20 26.78 1.59
C ILE A 148 13.70 26.58 1.81
N CYS A 149 13.01 27.63 2.29
CA CYS A 149 11.57 27.60 2.50
C CYS A 149 10.82 27.53 1.16
N LEU A 150 10.17 26.40 0.93
CA LEU A 150 9.38 26.15 -0.27
C LEU A 150 8.07 26.96 -0.28
N ASN A 151 7.45 27.10 0.88
CA ASN A 151 6.21 27.86 1.04
C ASN A 151 6.45 29.35 0.74
N TRP A 152 7.60 29.89 1.16
CA TRP A 152 7.97 31.26 0.84
C TRP A 152 8.12 31.48 -0.67
N ASN A 153 8.80 30.56 -1.37
CA ASN A 153 8.94 30.60 -2.83
C ASN A 153 7.58 30.55 -3.56
N LYS A 154 6.57 29.91 -2.97
CA LYS A 154 5.20 29.80 -3.49
C LYS A 154 4.24 30.91 -3.05
N LYS A 155 4.68 31.86 -2.22
CA LYS A 155 3.84 32.87 -1.55
C LYS A 155 2.81 32.30 -0.56
N SER A 156 3.11 31.18 0.08
CA SER A 156 2.24 30.50 1.04
C SER A 156 2.91 30.31 2.42
N CYS A 157 3.96 31.07 2.74
CA CYS A 157 4.57 31.04 4.07
C CYS A 157 3.80 31.99 5.00
N PRO A 158 3.22 31.51 6.12
CA PRO A 158 2.49 32.36 7.07
C PRO A 158 3.43 33.21 7.94
N GLU A 159 4.69 32.81 8.10
CA GLU A 159 5.65 33.41 9.03
C GLU A 159 6.88 33.93 8.30
N ASP A 160 6.76 35.06 7.59
CA ASP A 160 7.84 35.62 6.78
C ASP A 160 9.13 35.93 7.58
N LYS A 161 9.02 36.13 8.90
CA LYS A 161 10.14 36.44 9.81
C LYS A 161 10.48 35.34 10.82
N ALA A 162 9.55 34.43 11.13
CA ALA A 162 9.73 33.36 12.12
C ALA A 162 9.94 31.98 11.48
N CYS A 163 9.94 31.89 10.14
CA CYS A 163 10.20 30.63 9.46
C CYS A 163 11.58 30.07 9.81
N SER A 164 11.62 28.81 10.26
CA SER A 164 12.85 28.07 10.55
C SER A 164 13.71 27.79 9.31
N ARG A 165 13.14 27.96 8.11
CA ARG A 165 13.79 27.73 6.81
C ARG A 165 14.22 29.03 6.15
N VAL A 166 15.20 28.95 5.25
CA VAL A 166 15.80 30.14 4.60
C VAL A 166 14.88 30.69 3.50
N HIS A 167 14.55 31.98 3.58
CA HIS A 167 13.78 32.72 2.57
C HIS A 167 14.64 33.17 1.39
N ALA A 168 15.06 32.17 0.59
CA ALA A 168 15.85 32.37 -0.62
C ALA A 168 15.18 31.78 -1.87
N CYS A 169 15.52 32.30 -3.03
CA CYS A 169 15.06 31.76 -4.31
C CYS A 169 15.64 30.37 -4.56
N ILE A 170 14.79 29.37 -4.80
CA ILE A 170 15.23 27.99 -5.09
C ILE A 170 15.97 27.86 -6.45
N VAL A 171 15.73 28.78 -7.39
CA VAL A 171 16.31 28.70 -8.75
C VAL A 171 17.77 29.15 -8.79
N CYS A 172 18.09 30.22 -8.05
CA CYS A 172 19.39 30.88 -8.08
C CYS A 172 20.09 30.99 -6.73
N LYS A 173 19.48 30.47 -5.66
CA LYS A 173 19.97 30.53 -4.29
C LYS A 173 20.37 31.95 -3.83
N LYS A 174 19.56 32.97 -4.15
CA LYS A 174 19.74 34.35 -3.69
C LYS A 174 18.56 34.81 -2.84
N LEU A 175 18.84 35.65 -1.86
CA LEU A 175 17.82 36.33 -1.05
C LEU A 175 17.14 37.45 -1.86
N GLY A 176 16.00 37.93 -1.36
CA GLY A 176 15.33 39.13 -1.87
C GLY A 176 14.31 38.91 -2.99
N HIS A 177 14.19 37.70 -3.54
CA HIS A 177 13.15 37.39 -4.53
C HIS A 177 12.73 35.92 -4.49
N ARG A 178 11.52 35.63 -4.97
CA ARG A 178 10.92 34.28 -4.97
C ARG A 178 11.16 33.59 -6.31
N GLU A 179 10.91 32.28 -6.37
CA GLU A 179 11.02 31.50 -7.61
C GLU A 179 10.30 32.14 -8.81
N LYS A 180 9.07 32.63 -8.62
CA LYS A 180 8.25 33.23 -9.68
C LYS A 180 8.84 34.54 -10.23
N THR A 181 9.58 35.27 -9.41
CA THR A 181 10.20 36.56 -9.77
C THR A 181 11.69 36.41 -10.11
N CYS A 182 12.17 35.17 -10.26
CA CYS A 182 13.57 34.90 -10.56
C CYS A 182 13.85 35.06 -12.05
N TYR A 183 14.70 36.03 -12.41
CA TYR A 183 15.14 36.25 -13.79
C TYR A 183 15.82 35.01 -14.42
N ARG A 184 16.51 34.17 -13.62
CA ARG A 184 17.17 32.94 -14.11
C ARG A 184 16.20 31.81 -14.48
N LYS A 185 14.91 31.92 -14.12
CA LYS A 185 13.90 30.91 -14.47
C LYS A 185 13.71 30.79 -15.99
N GLY A 186 13.77 31.92 -16.71
CA GLY A 186 13.67 31.94 -18.18
C GLY A 186 14.84 31.27 -18.91
N TYR A 187 16.04 31.28 -18.34
CA TYR A 187 17.23 30.71 -18.96
C TYR A 187 17.31 29.18 -18.79
N LYS A 188 16.89 28.64 -17.64
CA LYS A 188 16.89 27.17 -17.41
C LYS A 188 15.86 26.43 -18.28
N ASN A 189 14.72 27.05 -18.55
CA ASN A 189 13.69 26.46 -19.42
C ASN A 189 14.18 26.28 -20.87
N LYS A 190 14.99 27.22 -21.40
CA LYS A 190 15.58 27.11 -22.75
C LYS A 190 16.64 26.00 -22.86
N TYR A 191 17.41 25.77 -21.80
CA TYR A 191 18.42 24.69 -21.78
C TYR A 191 17.76 23.30 -21.72
N ASN A 192 16.73 23.14 -20.90
CA ASN A 192 16.02 21.86 -20.77
C ASN A 192 15.20 21.51 -22.03
N ALA A 193 14.61 22.49 -22.72
CA ALA A 193 13.94 22.27 -24.01
C ALA A 193 14.89 21.74 -25.09
N ARG A 194 16.17 22.15 -25.08
CA ARG A 194 17.18 21.65 -26.04
C ARG A 194 17.66 20.24 -25.73
N ARG A 195 17.73 19.86 -24.46
CA ARG A 195 18.21 18.54 -24.02
C ARG A 195 17.19 17.42 -24.29
N ASN A 196 15.90 17.74 -24.27
CA ASN A 196 14.83 16.79 -24.55
C ASN A 196 14.56 16.58 -26.06
N ASN A 197 15.16 17.40 -26.93
CA ASN A 197 14.99 17.36 -28.38
C ASN A 197 16.24 16.87 -29.15
N SER A 198 17.21 16.26 -28.47
CA SER A 198 18.34 15.63 -29.16
C SER A 198 17.89 14.32 -29.83
N PRO A 199 18.10 14.13 -31.15
CA PRO A 199 17.78 12.88 -31.82
C PRO A 199 18.61 11.75 -31.21
N LYS A 200 17.97 10.67 -30.77
CA LYS A 200 18.69 9.43 -30.46
C LYS A 200 19.23 8.89 -31.77
N SER A 201 20.55 8.80 -31.90
CA SER A 201 21.21 8.10 -33.00
C SER A 201 20.79 6.63 -32.96
N GLU A 202 20.12 6.18 -34.01
CA GLU A 202 19.82 4.78 -34.28
C GLU A 202 21.12 3.99 -34.50
N GLN A 203 21.19 2.80 -33.92
CA GLN A 203 22.14 1.74 -34.27
C GLN A 203 21.41 0.70 -35.10
#